data_AF-A0A7S2P2Z6-F1
#
_entry.id   AF-A0A7S2P2Z6-F1
#
_cell.length_a   1.000
_cell.length_b   1.000
_cell.length_c   1.000
_cell.angle_alpha   90.00
_cell.angle_beta   90.00
_cell.angle_gamma   90.00
#
_symmetry.space_group_name_H-M   'P 1'
#
loop_
_entity.id
_entity.type
_entity.pdbx_description
1 polymer ?
#
loop_
_entity_poly.entity_id
_entity_poly.type
_entity_poly.pdbx_seq_one_letter_code
_entity_poly.pdbx_strand_id
1 'polypeptide(L)'
;QSVGSGPALSLASRRQIGGVVLHSPMLSGIKVIDPRPDACCKPSCVYCCLDFFTNYRWMKSVACPVLVMHGQLDDIIPLYHGVKLSELAPTQCQWPGYFPRDAGHNDIVETNPQAYFGELRRFMQGVEGRADESYASSTPPAMGIGKPVQYEMAGLGAHRQKPVNEMQDNLPFVEPAVGPEDGRYDKLRR
;
A
#
# COMPACT_ATOMS: atom_id res chain seq x y z
N GLN A 1 -2.46 -4.15 1.06
CA GLN A 1 -3.76 -4.81 0.87
C GLN A 1 -4.45 -5.00 2.21
N SER A 2 -5.78 -4.90 2.26
CA SER A 2 -6.58 -5.24 3.44
C SER A 2 -6.07 -4.57 4.72
N VAL A 3 -5.81 -5.31 5.80
CA VAL A 3 -5.23 -4.82 7.07
C VAL A 3 -3.93 -4.04 6.89
N GLY A 4 -3.11 -4.37 5.88
CA GLY A 4 -1.88 -3.65 5.56
C GLY A 4 -2.10 -2.20 5.13
N SER A 5 -3.33 -1.81 4.76
CA SER A 5 -3.70 -0.41 4.52
C SER A 5 -3.49 0.48 5.74
N GLY A 6 -3.64 -0.08 6.95
CA GLY A 6 -3.38 0.58 8.23
C GLY A 6 -1.99 1.19 8.34
N PRO A 7 -0.94 0.36 8.48
CA PRO A 7 0.43 0.86 8.58
C PRO A 7 0.87 1.64 7.34
N ALA A 8 0.41 1.28 6.13
CA ALA A 8 0.75 1.99 4.90
C ALA A 8 0.26 3.46 4.92
N LEU A 9 -1.01 3.70 5.27
CA LEU A 9 -1.53 5.06 5.39
C LEU A 9 -0.96 5.82 6.59
N SER A 10 -0.70 5.12 7.70
CA SER A 10 -0.02 5.72 8.84
C SER A 10 1.35 6.28 8.45
N LEU A 11 2.12 5.52 7.68
CA LEU A 11 3.42 5.95 7.14
C LEU A 11 3.26 7.11 6.16
N ALA A 12 2.36 6.98 5.18
CA ALA A 12 2.09 8.01 4.17
C ALA A 12 1.64 9.36 4.76
N SER A 13 0.97 9.34 5.91
CA SER A 13 0.54 10.57 6.61
C SER A 13 1.65 11.26 7.42
N ARG A 14 2.81 10.61 7.61
CA ARG A 14 3.87 11.05 8.54
C ARG A 14 5.24 11.18 7.89
N ARG A 15 5.42 10.67 6.68
CA ARG A 15 6.69 10.62 5.97
C ARG A 15 6.47 11.06 4.53
N GLN A 16 7.49 11.70 3.98
CA GLN A 16 7.53 11.99 2.56
C GLN A 16 7.81 10.69 1.80
N ILE A 17 6.82 10.23 1.04
CA ILE A 17 6.90 9.05 0.19
C ILE A 17 6.42 9.42 -1.22
N GLY A 18 6.89 8.71 -2.24
CA GLY A 18 6.54 9.01 -3.64
C GLY A 18 5.08 8.76 -3.99
N GLY A 19 4.45 7.78 -3.34
CA GLY A 19 3.04 7.44 -3.56
C GLY A 19 2.63 6.22 -2.73
N VAL A 20 1.33 5.95 -2.65
CA VAL A 20 0.78 4.78 -1.97
C VAL A 20 -0.29 4.10 -2.82
N VAL A 21 -0.20 2.78 -2.91
CA VAL A 21 -1.20 1.92 -3.57
C VAL A 21 -1.91 1.11 -2.49
N LEU A 22 -3.25 1.14 -2.51
CA LEU A 22 -4.09 0.50 -1.50
C LEU A 22 -5.04 -0.50 -2.16
N HIS A 23 -4.82 -1.79 -1.96
CA HIS A 23 -5.79 -2.84 -2.34
C HIS A 23 -6.77 -3.16 -1.23
N SER A 24 -8.05 -3.26 -1.58
CA SER A 24 -9.17 -3.54 -0.66
C SER A 24 -8.98 -2.87 0.72
N PRO A 25 -8.77 -1.55 0.79
CA PRO A 25 -8.49 -0.91 2.07
C PRO A 25 -9.74 -0.78 2.93
N MET A 26 -9.55 -0.77 4.25
CA MET A 26 -10.61 -0.49 5.23
C MET A 26 -10.59 0.98 5.66
N LEU A 27 -11.76 1.53 6.00
CA LEU A 27 -11.83 2.85 6.65
C LEU A 27 -11.23 2.81 8.05
N SER A 28 -11.51 1.75 8.79
CA SER A 28 -10.90 1.40 10.07
C SER A 28 -11.25 -0.04 10.46
N GLY A 29 -10.56 -0.58 11.47
CA GLY A 29 -10.76 -1.95 11.92
C GLY A 29 -12.21 -2.23 12.33
N ILE A 30 -12.82 -1.35 13.14
CA ILE A 30 -14.20 -1.56 13.60
C ILE A 30 -15.21 -1.27 12.49
N LYS A 31 -14.92 -0.36 11.55
CA LYS A 31 -15.86 -0.06 10.45
C LYS A 31 -16.06 -1.23 9.49
N VAL A 32 -15.13 -2.17 9.41
CA VAL A 32 -15.28 -3.38 8.56
C VAL A 32 -16.46 -4.23 9.00
N ILE A 33 -16.75 -4.26 10.31
CA ILE A 33 -17.86 -5.05 10.87
C ILE A 33 -19.17 -4.27 10.99
N ASP A 34 -19.23 -3.02 10.48
CA ASP A 34 -20.48 -2.29 10.43
C ASP A 34 -21.41 -2.97 9.42
N PRO A 35 -22.61 -3.44 9.82
CA PRO A 35 -23.49 -4.22 8.95
C PRO A 35 -23.97 -3.41 7.74
N ARG A 36 -24.15 -2.09 7.91
CA ARG A 36 -24.39 -1.12 6.84
C ARG A 36 -23.83 0.25 7.24
N PRO A 37 -23.30 1.04 6.29
CA PRO A 37 -22.69 2.35 6.59
C PRO A 37 -23.69 3.40 7.10
N ASP A 38 -24.94 3.30 6.66
CA ASP A 38 -26.08 4.19 6.93
C ASP A 38 -26.96 3.76 8.11
N ALA A 39 -26.70 2.58 8.70
CA ALA A 39 -27.48 2.10 9.83
C ALA A 39 -27.21 2.89 11.13
N CYS A 40 -28.27 3.09 11.92
CA CYS A 40 -28.16 3.57 13.29
C CYS A 40 -27.51 2.51 14.20
N CYS A 41 -26.89 2.95 15.29
CA CYS A 41 -26.32 2.08 16.34
C CYS A 41 -25.26 1.08 15.86
N LYS A 42 -24.44 1.47 14.88
CA LYS A 42 -23.36 0.63 14.36
C LYS A 42 -22.23 0.42 15.38
N PRO A 43 -21.52 -0.74 15.35
CA PRO A 43 -20.38 -1.01 16.22
C PRO A 43 -19.36 0.12 16.24
N SER A 44 -19.07 0.73 15.07
CA SER A 44 -18.10 1.80 14.99
C SER A 44 -18.54 3.14 15.60
N CYS A 45 -19.83 3.31 15.93
CA CYS A 45 -20.31 4.44 16.71
C CYS A 45 -20.16 4.18 18.22
N VAL A 46 -20.45 2.97 18.69
CA VAL A 46 -20.41 2.59 20.10
C VAL A 46 -18.98 2.46 20.60
N TYR A 47 -18.11 1.83 19.79
CA TYR A 47 -16.73 1.51 20.16
C TYR A 47 -15.71 2.40 19.46
N CYS A 48 -16.09 3.62 19.07
CA CYS A 48 -15.25 4.51 18.27
C CYS A 48 -13.89 4.84 18.93
N CYS A 49 -13.82 4.84 20.26
CA CYS A 49 -12.59 5.08 21.02
C CYS A 49 -11.61 3.90 21.02
N LEU A 50 -12.07 2.70 20.66
CA LEU A 50 -11.25 1.48 20.56
C LEU A 50 -10.91 1.14 19.10
N ASP A 51 -11.25 2.02 18.17
CA ASP A 51 -11.06 1.80 16.74
C ASP A 51 -9.58 1.93 16.35
N PHE A 52 -9.05 0.89 15.72
CA PHE A 52 -7.67 0.82 15.29
C PHE A 52 -7.57 0.97 13.76
N PHE A 53 -6.39 1.33 13.27
CA PHE A 53 -6.17 1.67 11.85
C PHE A 53 -7.16 2.69 11.31
N THR A 54 -7.28 3.86 11.96
CA THR A 54 -8.20 4.93 11.53
C THR A 54 -7.75 5.58 10.21
N ASN A 55 -7.79 4.81 9.13
CA ASN A 55 -7.35 5.17 7.79
C ASN A 55 -8.11 6.38 7.26
N TYR A 56 -9.40 6.49 7.57
CA TYR A 56 -10.20 7.68 7.24
C TYR A 56 -9.64 8.99 7.82
N ARG A 57 -8.85 8.93 8.91
CA ARG A 57 -8.16 10.09 9.49
C ARG A 57 -6.82 10.30 8.80
N TRP A 58 -6.02 9.25 8.65
CA TRP A 58 -4.69 9.35 8.03
C TRP A 58 -4.77 9.76 6.56
N MET A 59 -5.79 9.30 5.84
CA MET A 59 -6.03 9.63 4.44
C MET A 59 -6.15 11.15 4.22
N LYS A 60 -6.73 11.90 5.15
CA LYS A 60 -6.88 13.36 5.04
C LYS A 60 -5.55 14.13 5.15
N SER A 61 -4.51 13.48 5.64
CA SER A 61 -3.20 14.09 5.93
C SER A 61 -2.09 13.55 5.03
N VAL A 62 -2.41 12.71 4.05
CA VAL A 62 -1.43 12.24 3.07
C VAL A 62 -0.97 13.39 2.19
N ALA A 63 0.32 13.41 1.86
CA ALA A 63 0.92 14.43 1.00
C ALA A 63 1.47 13.85 -0.32
N CYS A 64 1.13 12.59 -0.63
CA CYS A 64 1.59 11.87 -1.82
C CYS A 64 0.39 11.39 -2.67
N PRO A 65 0.60 11.09 -3.96
CA PRO A 65 -0.38 10.37 -4.78
C PRO A 65 -0.90 9.10 -4.09
N VAL A 66 -2.21 8.88 -4.16
CA VAL A 66 -2.92 7.73 -3.57
C VAL A 66 -3.74 7.04 -4.65
N LEU A 67 -3.42 5.79 -4.95
CA LEU A 67 -4.22 4.92 -5.79
C LEU A 67 -4.97 3.90 -4.92
N VAL A 68 -6.30 3.95 -4.97
CA VAL A 68 -7.18 2.96 -4.34
C VAL A 68 -7.64 1.95 -5.37
N MET A 69 -7.44 0.67 -5.07
CA MET A 69 -7.96 -0.45 -5.85
C MET A 69 -8.89 -1.30 -4.99
N HIS A 70 -10.10 -1.58 -5.44
CA HIS A 70 -11.09 -2.32 -4.63
C HIS A 70 -12.06 -3.09 -5.52
N GLY A 71 -12.19 -4.40 -5.30
CA GLY A 71 -13.15 -5.24 -6.02
C GLY A 71 -14.60 -4.89 -5.68
N GLN A 72 -15.49 -4.82 -6.67
CA GLN A 72 -16.89 -4.48 -6.42
C GLN A 72 -17.67 -5.60 -5.72
N LEU A 73 -17.17 -6.84 -5.76
CA LEU A 73 -17.75 -8.02 -5.13
C LEU A 73 -16.98 -8.44 -3.86
N ASP A 74 -16.24 -7.52 -3.24
CA ASP A 74 -15.46 -7.79 -2.03
C ASP A 74 -16.41 -8.17 -0.86
N ASP A 75 -16.30 -9.43 -0.46
CA ASP A 75 -17.12 -10.10 0.56
C ASP A 75 -16.55 -9.94 1.98
N ILE A 76 -15.32 -9.43 2.11
CA ILE A 76 -14.64 -9.24 3.40
C ILE A 76 -14.65 -7.77 3.82
N ILE A 77 -14.35 -6.87 2.88
CA ILE A 77 -14.36 -5.42 3.09
C ILE A 77 -15.24 -4.80 2.01
N PRO A 78 -16.47 -4.39 2.34
CA PRO A 78 -17.39 -3.85 1.34
C PRO A 78 -16.82 -2.67 0.55
N LEU A 79 -17.17 -2.58 -0.74
CA LEU A 79 -16.68 -1.58 -1.70
C LEU A 79 -16.71 -0.13 -1.18
N TYR A 80 -17.71 0.23 -0.37
CA TYR A 80 -17.86 1.60 0.13
C TYR A 80 -16.62 2.08 0.91
N HIS A 81 -15.84 1.17 1.51
CA HIS A 81 -14.60 1.53 2.18
C HIS A 81 -13.57 2.12 1.21
N GLY A 82 -13.33 1.45 0.09
CA GLY A 82 -12.41 1.91 -0.96
C GLY A 82 -12.88 3.21 -1.59
N VAL A 83 -14.16 3.29 -1.97
CA VAL A 83 -14.76 4.51 -2.54
C VAL A 83 -14.61 5.68 -1.59
N LYS A 84 -15.00 5.51 -0.31
CA LYS A 84 -14.93 6.59 0.67
C LYS A 84 -13.50 7.03 0.96
N LEU A 85 -12.54 6.10 0.99
CA LEU A 85 -11.13 6.46 1.15
C LEU A 85 -10.60 7.25 -0.04
N SER A 86 -10.97 6.87 -1.27
CA SER A 86 -10.60 7.61 -2.47
C SER A 86 -11.11 9.06 -2.43
N GLU A 87 -12.35 9.27 -1.97
CA GLU A 87 -12.95 10.60 -1.81
C GLU A 87 -12.30 11.43 -0.68
N LEU A 88 -11.78 10.78 0.35
CA LEU A 88 -11.21 11.44 1.53
C LEU A 88 -9.77 11.93 1.33
N ALA A 89 -9.07 11.45 0.30
CA ALA A 89 -7.72 11.92 -0.02
C ALA A 89 -7.77 13.40 -0.44
N PRO A 90 -6.75 14.22 -0.13
CA PRO A 90 -6.65 15.59 -0.63
C PRO A 90 -6.71 15.62 -2.16
N THR A 91 -7.39 16.60 -2.73
CA THR A 91 -7.65 16.69 -4.18
C THR A 91 -6.37 16.56 -5.02
N GLN A 92 -5.26 17.15 -4.58
CA GLN A 92 -3.95 17.06 -5.26
C GLN A 92 -3.27 15.68 -5.16
N CYS A 93 -3.68 14.87 -4.17
CA CYS A 93 -3.18 13.54 -3.88
C CYS A 93 -4.05 12.44 -4.49
N GLN A 94 -5.28 12.75 -4.88
CA GLN A 94 -6.19 11.78 -5.48
C GLN A 94 -5.65 11.28 -6.82
N TRP A 95 -5.61 9.95 -6.97
CA TRP A 95 -5.45 9.28 -8.25
C TRP A 95 -6.77 8.61 -8.62
N PRO A 96 -7.13 8.49 -9.91
CA PRO A 96 -8.29 7.72 -10.34
C PRO A 96 -8.26 6.29 -9.77
N GLY A 97 -9.27 5.94 -8.97
CA GLY A 97 -9.34 4.60 -8.37
C GLY A 97 -9.64 3.50 -9.39
N TYR A 98 -9.21 2.29 -9.10
CA TYR A 98 -9.45 1.09 -9.91
C TYR A 98 -10.45 0.16 -9.21
N PHE A 99 -11.66 0.04 -9.77
CA PHE A 99 -12.76 -0.70 -9.16
C PHE A 99 -13.30 -1.80 -10.09
N PRO A 100 -12.60 -2.93 -10.25
CA PRO A 100 -13.05 -4.01 -11.14
C PRO A 100 -14.40 -4.60 -10.69
N ARG A 101 -15.34 -4.74 -11.64
CA ARG A 101 -16.72 -5.19 -11.38
C ARG A 101 -16.81 -6.63 -10.89
N ASP A 102 -15.93 -7.50 -11.39
CA ASP A 102 -16.01 -8.95 -11.18
C ASP A 102 -14.92 -9.47 -10.23
N ALA A 103 -14.35 -8.59 -9.39
CA ALA A 103 -13.35 -8.97 -8.40
C ALA A 103 -13.89 -8.83 -6.98
N GLY A 104 -13.48 -9.76 -6.12
CA GLY A 104 -13.63 -9.75 -4.66
C GLY A 104 -12.38 -9.26 -3.93
N HIS A 105 -12.15 -9.80 -2.72
CA HIS A 105 -11.11 -9.31 -1.80
C HIS A 105 -9.66 -9.65 -2.20
N ASN A 106 -9.47 -10.82 -2.81
CA ASN A 106 -8.13 -11.42 -2.99
C ASN A 106 -7.79 -11.71 -4.46
N ASP A 107 -8.65 -11.33 -5.39
CA ASP A 107 -8.57 -11.69 -6.81
C ASP A 107 -8.58 -10.45 -7.74
N ILE A 108 -8.40 -9.24 -7.19
CA ILE A 108 -8.32 -7.98 -7.96
C ILE A 108 -7.32 -8.08 -9.12
N VAL A 109 -6.18 -8.75 -8.89
CA VAL A 109 -5.14 -8.93 -9.91
C VAL A 109 -5.57 -9.97 -10.94
N GLU A 110 -6.12 -11.09 -10.47
CA GLU A 110 -6.49 -12.27 -11.23
C GLU A 110 -7.65 -12.03 -12.19
N THR A 111 -8.63 -11.22 -11.81
CA THR A 111 -9.81 -10.93 -12.63
C THR A 111 -9.43 -10.29 -13.96
N ASN A 112 -8.46 -9.36 -13.95
CA ASN A 112 -7.94 -8.74 -15.17
C ASN A 112 -6.49 -8.24 -14.98
N PRO A 113 -5.49 -9.12 -15.15
CA PRO A 113 -4.10 -8.76 -14.91
C PRO A 113 -3.63 -7.63 -15.84
N GLN A 114 -4.07 -7.62 -17.10
CA GLN A 114 -3.68 -6.60 -18.07
C GLN A 114 -4.15 -5.20 -17.66
N ALA A 115 -5.40 -5.06 -17.24
CA ALA A 115 -5.92 -3.80 -16.73
C ALA A 115 -5.22 -3.40 -15.43
N TYR A 116 -5.08 -4.33 -14.48
CA TYR A 116 -4.42 -4.10 -13.20
C TYR A 116 -2.99 -3.56 -13.36
N PHE A 117 -2.13 -4.26 -14.12
CA PHE A 117 -0.75 -3.82 -14.35
C PHE A 117 -0.69 -2.56 -15.22
N GLY A 118 -1.68 -2.36 -16.09
CA GLY A 118 -1.86 -1.11 -16.83
C GLY A 118 -2.07 0.10 -15.91
N GLU A 119 -2.98 -0.01 -14.93
CA GLU A 119 -3.20 1.07 -13.94
C GLU A 119 -1.99 1.29 -13.04
N LEU A 120 -1.35 0.21 -12.58
CA LEU A 120 -0.15 0.32 -11.75
C LEU A 120 0.99 1.04 -12.50
N ARG A 121 1.21 0.70 -13.77
CA ARG A 121 2.21 1.36 -14.61
C ARG A 121 1.92 2.85 -14.77
N ARG A 122 0.67 3.23 -15.07
CA ARG A 122 0.27 4.64 -15.18
C ARG A 122 0.51 5.40 -13.88
N PHE A 123 0.20 4.78 -12.75
CA PHE A 123 0.43 5.37 -11.43
C PHE A 123 1.92 5.60 -11.18
N MET A 124 2.77 4.59 -11.40
CA MET A 124 4.21 4.70 -11.20
C MET A 124 4.82 5.80 -12.09
N GLN A 125 4.46 5.85 -13.37
CA GLN A 125 4.89 6.90 -14.29
C GLN A 125 4.45 8.30 -13.83
N GLY A 126 3.22 8.42 -13.32
CA GLY A 126 2.72 9.68 -12.77
C GLY A 126 3.44 10.12 -11.50
N VAL A 127 3.84 9.17 -10.65
CA VAL A 127 4.65 9.43 -9.45
C VAL A 127 6.06 9.89 -9.84
N GLU A 128 6.70 9.22 -10.80
CA GLU A 128 8.02 9.59 -11.33
C GLU A 128 8.01 11.00 -11.92
N GLY A 129 7.01 11.34 -12.75
CA GLY A 129 6.90 12.69 -13.32
C GLY A 129 6.80 13.80 -12.27
N ARG A 130 6.05 13.57 -11.18
CA ARG A 130 5.96 14.53 -10.06
C ARG A 130 7.27 14.67 -9.29
N ALA A 131 8.04 13.59 -9.17
CA ALA A 131 9.34 13.61 -8.53
C ALA A 131 10.36 14.42 -9.35
N ASP A 132 10.34 14.24 -10.68
CA ASP A 132 11.21 14.97 -11.60
C ASP A 132 10.90 16.48 -11.63
N GLU A 133 9.61 16.86 -11.64
CA GLU A 133 9.19 18.26 -11.52
C GLU A 133 9.64 18.89 -10.19
N SER A 134 9.52 18.13 -9.10
CA SER A 134 9.95 18.57 -7.77
C SER A 134 11.47 18.79 -7.76
N TYR A 135 12.24 17.85 -8.32
CA TYR A 135 13.70 17.90 -8.43
C TYR A 135 14.19 19.02 -9.37
N ALA A 136 13.49 19.27 -10.48
CA ALA A 136 13.79 20.37 -11.39
C ALA A 136 13.54 21.75 -10.76
N SER A 137 12.56 21.85 -9.85
CA SER A 137 12.28 23.10 -9.10
C SER A 137 13.26 23.34 -7.94
N SER A 138 13.88 22.27 -7.41
CA SER A 138 14.85 22.32 -6.33
C SER A 138 16.28 22.11 -6.87
N THR A 139 17.07 23.15 -7.08
CA THR A 139 18.49 22.99 -7.43
C THR A 139 19.18 22.16 -6.34
N PRO A 140 19.72 20.95 -6.62
CA PRO A 140 20.32 20.13 -5.58
C PRO A 140 21.77 20.57 -5.33
N PRO A 141 22.25 20.67 -4.08
CA PRO A 141 23.68 20.61 -3.83
C PRO A 141 24.16 19.20 -4.22
N ALA A 142 25.23 19.13 -5.02
CA ALA A 142 25.82 17.87 -5.45
C ALA A 142 26.20 17.02 -4.23
N MET A 143 25.48 15.93 -3.99
CA MET A 143 25.83 14.93 -2.98
C MET A 143 25.65 13.54 -3.59
N GLY A 144 26.75 12.79 -3.65
CA GLY A 144 26.82 11.47 -4.28
C GLY A 144 25.83 10.49 -3.66
N ILE A 145 25.10 9.80 -4.52
CA ILE A 145 24.14 8.75 -4.14
C ILE A 145 24.95 7.51 -3.72
N GLY A 146 25.24 7.40 -2.43
CA GLY A 146 25.57 6.12 -1.81
C GLY A 146 24.32 5.24 -1.83
N LYS A 147 24.47 3.96 -2.20
CA LYS A 147 23.36 2.98 -2.20
C LYS A 147 22.63 2.98 -0.85
N PRO A 148 21.29 2.91 -0.81
CA PRO A 148 20.55 2.89 0.45
C PRO A 148 20.98 1.68 1.29
N VAL A 149 21.36 1.94 2.53
CA VAL A 149 21.70 0.92 3.53
C VAL A 149 20.43 0.17 3.90
N GLN A 150 20.27 -1.05 3.41
CA GLN A 150 19.21 -1.96 3.84
C GLN A 150 19.62 -2.56 5.20
N TYR A 151 18.83 -2.33 6.25
CA TYR A 151 18.98 -3.02 7.53
C TYR A 151 18.08 -4.25 7.55
N GLU A 152 18.70 -5.41 7.62
CA GLU A 152 18.03 -6.71 7.76
C GLU A 152 17.66 -6.92 9.24
N MET A 153 16.35 -7.03 9.53
CA MET A 153 15.86 -7.32 10.88
C MET A 153 15.81 -8.84 11.09
N ALA A 154 16.91 -9.42 11.56
CA ALA A 154 16.95 -10.81 12.00
C ALA A 154 17.02 -10.89 13.54
N GLY A 155 15.99 -11.52 14.13
CA GLY A 155 16.13 -12.31 15.37
C GLY A 155 16.16 -11.58 16.71
N LEU A 156 14.98 -11.30 17.28
CA LEU A 156 14.81 -11.30 18.74
C LEU A 156 14.74 -12.77 19.21
N GLY A 157 15.90 -13.34 19.53
CA GLY A 157 16.04 -14.66 20.14
C GLY A 157 17.41 -14.74 20.82
N ALA A 158 17.41 -14.68 22.15
CA ALA A 158 18.61 -14.57 22.98
C ALA A 158 19.54 -15.79 22.89
N HIS A 159 20.85 -15.59 22.65
CA HIS A 159 21.97 -16.15 23.43
C HIS A 159 23.38 -15.69 22.93
N ARG A 160 24.05 -14.90 23.77
CA ARG A 160 25.50 -14.69 24.09
C ARG A 160 26.67 -15.10 23.12
N GLN A 161 27.45 -14.08 22.70
CA GLN A 161 28.93 -13.90 22.44
C GLN A 161 29.76 -15.00 21.70
N LYS A 162 30.60 -14.76 20.69
CA LYS A 162 31.81 -13.87 20.53
C LYS A 162 32.23 -13.73 19.03
N PRO A 163 33.12 -12.80 18.64
CA PRO A 163 33.37 -12.42 17.24
C PRO A 163 34.48 -13.26 16.57
N VAL A 164 34.33 -13.57 15.27
CA VAL A 164 35.40 -14.13 14.42
C VAL A 164 35.24 -13.61 12.98
N ASN A 165 36.32 -12.97 12.52
CA ASN A 165 36.86 -12.74 11.18
C ASN A 165 35.98 -12.72 9.91
N GLU A 166 36.33 -11.72 9.08
CA GLU A 166 36.02 -11.59 7.66
C GLU A 166 36.13 -12.92 6.91
N MET A 167 35.03 -13.33 6.29
CA MET A 167 35.05 -14.26 5.17
C MET A 167 33.92 -13.90 4.18
N GLN A 168 34.27 -14.05 2.93
CA GLN A 168 33.68 -13.45 1.75
C GLN A 168 32.58 -14.35 1.19
N ASP A 169 31.32 -13.97 1.30
CA ASP A 169 30.21 -14.73 0.74
C ASP A 169 29.55 -13.99 -0.43
N ASN A 170 30.09 -14.25 -1.62
CA ASN A 170 29.38 -14.10 -2.90
C ASN A 170 28.31 -15.21 -3.00
N LEU A 171 27.21 -15.10 -2.25
CA LEU A 171 26.03 -15.92 -2.50
C LEU A 171 25.10 -15.15 -3.45
N PRO A 172 24.62 -15.76 -4.56
CA PRO A 172 23.62 -15.12 -5.40
C PRO A 172 22.37 -14.87 -4.57
N PHE A 173 21.97 -13.61 -4.46
CA PHE A 173 20.69 -13.23 -3.89
C PHE A 173 19.59 -13.89 -4.71
N VAL A 174 19.03 -14.98 -4.18
CA VAL A 174 17.85 -15.62 -4.76
C VAL A 174 16.68 -14.73 -4.39
N GLU A 175 16.15 -13.98 -5.36
CA GLU A 175 14.90 -13.27 -5.16
C GLU A 175 13.85 -14.28 -4.65
N PRO A 176 13.30 -14.07 -3.43
CA PRO A 176 12.29 -14.99 -2.92
C PRO A 176 11.11 -14.98 -3.89
N ALA A 177 10.54 -16.15 -4.16
CA ALA A 177 9.36 -16.25 -5.01
C ALA A 177 8.22 -15.41 -4.41
N VAL A 178 7.93 -14.28 -5.05
CA VAL A 178 6.83 -13.39 -4.66
C VAL A 178 5.63 -13.74 -5.53
N GLY A 179 4.63 -14.38 -4.93
CA GLY A 179 3.38 -14.76 -5.59
C GLY A 179 3.06 -16.27 -5.50
N PRO A 180 1.87 -16.70 -5.92
CA PRO A 180 1.48 -18.11 -5.95
C PRO A 180 2.44 -18.94 -6.82
N GLU A 181 2.76 -20.16 -6.38
CA GLU A 181 3.69 -21.06 -7.10
C GLU A 181 3.10 -21.71 -8.36
N ASP A 182 1.87 -21.35 -8.73
CA ASP A 182 1.15 -21.93 -9.87
C ASP A 182 1.53 -21.31 -11.23
N GLY A 183 2.58 -20.47 -11.27
CA GLY A 183 3.09 -19.85 -12.50
C GLY A 183 2.11 -18.85 -13.15
N ARG A 184 1.04 -18.45 -12.45
CA ARG A 184 -0.03 -17.60 -13.00
C ARG A 184 0.47 -16.24 -13.48
N TYR A 185 1.59 -15.76 -12.94
CA TYR A 185 2.19 -14.47 -13.32
C TYR A 185 3.35 -14.58 -14.32
N ASP A 186 3.76 -15.78 -14.76
CA ASP A 186 4.92 -15.95 -15.65
C ASP A 186 4.71 -15.28 -17.01
N LYS A 187 3.45 -15.24 -17.48
CA LYS A 187 3.07 -14.60 -18.75
C LYS A 187 3.12 -13.07 -18.70
N LEU A 188 3.25 -12.48 -17.51
CA LEU A 188 3.22 -11.03 -17.28
C LEU A 188 4.61 -10.43 -17.03
N ARG A 189 5.64 -11.26 -16.85
CA ARG A 189 7.04 -10.85 -16.66
C ARG A 189 7.77 -10.46 -17.96
N ARG A 190 7.06 -10.18 -19.06
CA ARG A 190 7.65 -9.85 -20.37
C ARG A 190 7.65 -8.36 -20.67
#